data_AF-A0A3G8R4Y3-F1
#
_entry.id   AF-A0A3G8R4Y3-F1
#
_cell.length_a   1.000
_cell.length_b   1.000
_cell.length_c   1.000
_cell.angle_alpha   90.00
_cell.angle_beta   90.00
_cell.angle_gamma   90.00
#
_symmetry.space_group_name_H-M   'P 1'
#
loop_
_entity.id
_entity.type
_entity.pdbx_description
1 polymer ?
#
loop_
_entity_poly.entity_id
_entity_poly.type
_entity_poly.pdbx_seq_one_letter_code
_entity_poly.pdbx_strand_id
1 'polypeptide(L)'
;MSKAKKGKLEINNLRRLRVSVDDLEKRLRMVGISNIEDVKYGTTENNGEFGYELYPEAKPITKKDMELMLKSYLPKPNRDVSSGVKRISLEGDQTESHRDEVPTQLQ
;
A
#
# COMPACT_ATOMS: atom_id res chain seq x y z
N MET A 1 -29.27 -13.29 -5.33
CA MET A 1 -27.87 -12.84 -5.51
C MET A 1 -27.80 -11.95 -6.75
N SER A 2 -27.68 -10.63 -6.60
CA SER A 2 -27.60 -9.70 -7.73
C SER A 2 -26.13 -9.37 -8.00
N LYS A 3 -25.63 -9.63 -9.20
CA LYS A 3 -24.26 -9.34 -9.65
C LYS A 3 -24.26 -7.99 -10.37
N ALA A 4 -23.55 -6.99 -9.84
CA ALA A 4 -23.33 -5.71 -10.53
C ALA A 4 -22.16 -5.84 -11.52
N LYS A 5 -22.31 -5.23 -12.71
CA LYS A 5 -21.37 -5.26 -13.84
C LYS A 5 -20.65 -3.91 -13.94
N LYS A 6 -19.31 -3.96 -14.08
CA LYS A 6 -18.32 -2.90 -14.38
C LYS A 6 -18.83 -1.45 -14.41
N GLY A 7 -18.42 -0.68 -13.40
CA GLY A 7 -18.22 0.78 -13.46
C GLY A 7 -19.46 1.66 -13.62
N LYS A 8 -20.66 1.11 -13.79
CA LYS A 8 -21.90 1.86 -13.64
C LYS A 8 -22.53 1.47 -12.33
N LEU A 9 -22.49 2.39 -11.36
CA LEU A 9 -23.25 2.29 -10.12
C LEU A 9 -24.72 2.05 -10.51
N GLU A 10 -25.20 0.81 -10.42
CA GLU A 10 -26.62 0.54 -10.52
C GLU A 10 -27.27 1.07 -9.25
N ILE A 11 -27.55 2.38 -9.24
CA ILE A 11 -28.31 3.12 -8.20
C ILE A 11 -29.64 2.40 -7.89
N ASN A 12 -30.16 1.62 -8.84
CA ASN A 12 -31.34 0.77 -8.67
C ASN A 12 -31.21 -0.26 -7.52
N ASN A 13 -30.00 -0.72 -7.17
CA ASN A 13 -29.80 -1.64 -6.05
C ASN A 13 -29.77 -0.92 -4.69
N LEU A 14 -29.33 0.36 -4.63
CA LEU A 14 -29.37 1.18 -3.42
C LEU A 14 -30.81 1.53 -3.01
N ARG A 15 -31.71 1.68 -3.98
CA ARG A 15 -33.14 1.91 -3.73
C ARG A 15 -33.82 0.77 -2.97
N ARG A 16 -33.22 -0.44 -2.93
CA ARG A 16 -33.74 -1.60 -2.18
C ARG A 16 -33.26 -1.62 -0.72
N LEU A 17 -32.22 -0.87 -0.37
CA LEU A 17 -31.61 -0.87 0.96
C LEU A 17 -32.09 0.29 1.87
N ARG A 18 -32.88 1.25 1.36
CA ARG A 18 -33.30 2.48 2.09
C ARG A 18 -32.14 3.29 2.69
N VAL A 19 -30.91 3.08 2.20
CA VAL A 19 -29.74 3.88 2.60
C VAL A 19 -29.58 5.02 1.59
N SER A 20 -29.39 6.24 2.08
CA SER A 20 -29.10 7.39 1.24
C SER A 20 -27.73 7.25 0.58
N VAL A 21 -27.50 7.92 -0.55
CA VAL A 21 -26.17 7.97 -1.18
C VAL A 21 -25.15 8.55 -0.20
N ASP A 22 -25.54 9.60 0.54
CA ASP A 22 -24.71 10.24 1.56
C ASP A 22 -24.24 9.27 2.65
N ASP A 23 -25.12 8.39 3.14
CA ASP A 23 -24.75 7.43 4.19
C ASP A 23 -23.84 6.32 3.67
N LEU A 24 -24.00 5.93 2.40
CA LEU A 24 -23.05 5.04 1.73
C LEU A 24 -21.68 5.70 1.60
N GLU A 25 -21.62 6.95 1.15
CA GLU A 25 -20.36 7.70 1.02
C GLU A 25 -19.65 7.87 2.35
N LYS A 26 -20.39 8.18 3.43
CA LYS A 26 -19.82 8.23 4.80
C LYS A 26 -19.20 6.88 5.18
N ARG A 27 -19.89 5.77 4.92
CA ARG A 27 -19.39 4.42 5.22
C ARG A 27 -18.13 4.10 4.41
N LEU A 28 -18.13 4.39 3.11
CA LEU A 28 -16.97 4.22 2.25
C LEU A 28 -15.77 5.02 2.75
N ARG A 29 -15.99 6.27 3.16
CA ARG A 29 -14.93 7.11 3.73
C ARG A 29 -14.38 6.55 5.05
N MET A 30 -15.24 6.01 5.92
CA MET A 30 -14.80 5.39 7.18
C MET A 30 -13.87 4.19 6.95
N VAL A 31 -14.06 3.44 5.87
CA VAL A 31 -13.21 2.29 5.52
C VAL A 31 -12.04 2.65 4.59
N GLY A 32 -11.82 3.95 4.34
CA GLY A 32 -10.69 4.46 3.55
C GLY A 32 -10.90 4.45 2.03
N ILE A 33 -12.12 4.24 1.55
CA ILE A 33 -12.45 4.27 0.13
C ILE A 33 -12.89 5.68 -0.24
N SER A 34 -12.12 6.33 -1.12
CA SER A 34 -12.38 7.72 -1.53
C SER A 34 -13.36 7.80 -2.71
N ASN A 35 -13.32 6.82 -3.62
CA ASN A 35 -14.15 6.81 -4.82
C ASN A 35 -15.07 5.59 -4.82
N ILE A 36 -16.35 5.82 -5.06
CA ILE A 36 -17.33 4.72 -5.17
C ILE A 36 -17.11 3.84 -6.41
N GLU A 37 -16.49 4.39 -7.46
CA GLU A 37 -16.08 3.66 -8.66
C GLU A 37 -15.03 2.57 -8.35
N ASP A 38 -14.30 2.79 -7.26
CA ASP A 38 -13.50 1.85 -6.46
C ASP A 38 -14.12 0.45 -6.28
N VAL A 39 -15.43 0.46 -6.06
CA VAL A 39 -16.16 -0.62 -5.41
C VAL A 39 -16.90 -1.45 -6.44
N LYS A 40 -16.57 -2.74 -6.47
CA LYS A 40 -17.22 -3.73 -7.34
C LYS A 40 -18.56 -4.17 -6.75
N TYR A 41 -18.63 -4.40 -5.45
CA TYR A 41 -19.89 -4.60 -4.71
C TYR A 41 -19.73 -4.22 -3.24
N GLY A 42 -20.85 -3.87 -2.60
CA GLY A 42 -20.94 -3.63 -1.16
C GLY A 42 -22.15 -4.36 -0.56
N THR A 43 -22.00 -4.85 0.67
CA THR A 43 -23.03 -5.50 1.47
C THR A 43 -23.12 -4.84 2.83
N THR A 44 -24.32 -4.77 3.38
CA THR A 44 -24.52 -4.42 4.80
C THR A 44 -24.87 -5.69 5.53
N GLU A 45 -24.06 -6.04 6.52
CA GLU A 45 -24.24 -7.24 7.33
C GLU A 45 -25.25 -6.98 8.47
N ASN A 46 -25.79 -8.03 9.09
CA ASN A 46 -26.83 -7.90 10.15
C ASN A 46 -26.36 -7.12 11.39
N ASN A 47 -25.05 -7.04 11.61
CA ASN A 47 -24.42 -6.27 12.68
C ASN A 47 -24.27 -4.76 12.35
N GLY A 48 -24.64 -4.35 11.13
CA GLY A 48 -24.52 -2.97 10.65
C GLY A 48 -23.20 -2.63 9.96
N GLU A 49 -22.24 -3.56 9.92
CA GLU A 49 -20.98 -3.39 9.21
C GLU A 49 -21.18 -3.34 7.69
N PHE A 50 -20.25 -2.68 7.01
CA PHE A 50 -20.24 -2.56 5.56
C PHE A 50 -19.13 -3.42 4.97
N GLY A 51 -19.51 -4.57 4.42
CA GLY A 51 -18.63 -5.41 3.62
C GLY A 51 -18.49 -4.84 2.21
N TYR A 52 -17.30 -4.95 1.61
CA TYR A 52 -17.07 -4.49 0.24
C TYR A 52 -16.02 -5.35 -0.47
N GLU A 53 -16.07 -5.33 -1.80
CA GLU A 53 -14.96 -5.77 -2.64
C GLU A 53 -14.61 -4.65 -3.62
N LEU A 54 -13.31 -4.34 -3.70
CA LEU A 54 -12.75 -3.41 -4.69
C LEU A 54 -12.56 -4.08 -6.05
N TYR A 55 -12.57 -3.28 -7.11
CA TYR A 55 -12.07 -3.75 -8.40
C TYR A 55 -10.58 -4.11 -8.31
N PRO A 56 -10.09 -5.09 -9.11
CA PRO A 56 -8.68 -5.52 -9.06
C PRO A 56 -7.67 -4.37 -9.20
N GLU A 57 -7.96 -3.38 -10.04
CA GLU A 57 -7.14 -2.20 -10.30
C GLU A 57 -7.02 -1.25 -9.09
N ALA A 58 -7.98 -1.29 -8.16
CA ALA A 58 -7.98 -0.48 -6.95
C ALA A 58 -7.55 -1.27 -5.69
N LYS A 59 -7.34 -2.58 -5.81
CA LYS A 59 -6.83 -3.38 -4.70
C LYS A 59 -5.38 -2.98 -4.42
N PRO A 60 -5.00 -2.78 -3.14
CA PRO A 60 -3.60 -2.55 -2.81
C PRO A 60 -2.78 -3.79 -3.19
N ILE A 61 -1.60 -3.54 -3.73
CA ILE A 61 -0.64 -4.60 -4.03
C ILE A 61 -0.25 -5.29 -2.72
N THR A 62 -0.35 -6.62 -2.70
CA THR A 62 0.10 -7.40 -1.54
C THR A 62 1.61 -7.65 -1.61
N LYS A 63 2.22 -7.99 -0.48
CA LYS A 63 3.61 -8.45 -0.43
C LYS A 63 3.86 -9.63 -1.37
N LYS A 64 2.90 -10.55 -1.48
CA LYS A 64 2.98 -11.72 -2.36
C LYS A 64 2.99 -11.32 -3.84
N ASP A 65 2.18 -10.34 -4.21
CA ASP A 65 2.15 -9.80 -5.58
C ASP A 65 3.51 -9.16 -5.92
N MET A 66 4.09 -8.36 -5.00
CA MET A 66 5.43 -7.81 -5.19
C MET A 66 6.50 -8.89 -5.34
N GLU A 67 6.51 -9.91 -4.49
CA GLU A 67 7.47 -11.03 -4.58
C GLU A 67 7.39 -11.75 -5.93
N LEU A 68 6.17 -11.94 -6.45
CA LEU A 68 5.97 -12.55 -7.76
C LEU A 68 6.54 -11.66 -8.88
N MET A 69 6.25 -10.36 -8.85
CA MET A 69 6.79 -9.40 -9.82
C MET A 69 8.33 -9.40 -9.77
N LEU A 70 8.92 -9.26 -8.58
CA LEU A 70 10.37 -9.23 -8.39
C LEU A 70 11.06 -10.50 -8.87
N LYS A 71 10.49 -11.69 -8.61
CA LYS A 71 11.05 -12.96 -9.10
C LYS A 71 11.07 -13.05 -10.62
N SER A 72 10.12 -12.41 -11.30
CA SER A 72 10.08 -12.38 -12.77
C SER A 72 11.08 -11.39 -13.37
N TYR A 73 11.39 -10.29 -12.68
CA TYR A 73 12.27 -9.24 -13.20
C TYR A 73 13.73 -9.34 -12.72
N LEU A 74 13.99 -9.95 -11.56
CA LEU A 74 15.33 -10.06 -11.03
C LEU A 74 16.06 -11.27 -11.65
N PRO A 75 17.27 -11.06 -12.21
CA PRO A 75 18.12 -12.18 -12.59
C PRO A 75 18.40 -13.04 -11.36
N LYS A 76 18.29 -14.36 -11.53
CA LYS A 76 18.60 -15.29 -10.44
C LYS A 76 20.06 -15.03 -10.02
N PRO A 77 20.34 -14.79 -8.73
CA PRO A 77 21.71 -14.60 -8.29
C PRO A 77 22.49 -15.88 -8.59
N ASN A 78 23.48 -15.80 -9.47
CA ASN A 78 24.45 -16.87 -9.67
C ASN A 78 25.18 -17.07 -8.35
N ARG A 79 24.87 -18.16 -7.66
CA ARG A 79 25.57 -18.58 -6.45
C ARG A 79 26.84 -19.33 -6.83
N ASP A 80 27.70 -18.70 -7.61
CA ASP A 80 29.09 -19.13 -7.73
C ASP A 80 29.88 -18.47 -6.59
N VAL A 81 29.60 -18.89 -5.36
CA VAL A 81 30.44 -18.58 -4.19
C VAL A 81 31.47 -19.70 -4.07
N SER A 82 32.38 -19.74 -5.03
CA SER A 82 33.66 -20.43 -4.92
C SER A 82 34.73 -19.36 -4.94
N SER A 83 35.50 -19.28 -3.86
CA SER A 83 36.71 -18.48 -3.67
C SER A 83 36.57 -16.94 -3.61
N GLY A 84 36.75 -16.40 -2.40
CA GLY A 84 37.23 -15.02 -2.23
C GLY A 84 36.33 -14.08 -1.45
N VAL A 85 35.86 -14.45 -0.25
CA VAL A 85 35.41 -13.44 0.72
C VAL A 85 36.64 -12.66 1.19
N LYS A 86 37.00 -11.59 0.46
CA LYS A 86 37.92 -10.57 0.98
C LYS A 86 37.14 -9.80 2.04
N ARG A 87 37.35 -10.17 3.31
CA ARG A 87 36.87 -9.42 4.45
C ARG A 87 37.38 -7.98 4.29
N ILE A 88 36.47 -7.03 4.13
CA ILE A 88 36.82 -5.60 4.19
C ILE A 88 37.14 -5.34 5.66
N SER A 89 38.41 -5.43 6.01
CA SER A 89 38.91 -4.92 7.29
C SER A 89 38.83 -3.39 7.21
N LEU A 90 37.89 -2.81 7.96
CA LEU A 90 37.86 -1.38 8.25
C LEU A 90 38.90 -1.11 9.35
N GLU A 91 40.18 -1.17 8.99
CA GLU A 91 41.25 -0.54 9.75
C GLU A 91 41.69 0.68 8.95
N GLY A 92 41.23 1.84 9.42
CA GLY A 92 41.45 3.14 8.81
C GLY A 92 41.42 4.20 9.89
N ASP A 93 42.52 4.24 10.63
CA ASP A 93 43.19 5.43 11.18
C ASP A 93 42.40 6.35 12.11
N GLN A 94 42.65 6.21 13.41
CA GLN A 94 42.47 7.30 14.35
C GLN A 94 43.67 8.24 14.24
N THR A 95 43.54 9.36 13.55
CA THR A 95 44.10 10.64 13.96
C THR A 95 43.41 11.78 13.22
N GLU A 96 42.58 12.56 13.91
CA GLU A 96 42.72 14.02 13.94
C GLU A 96 41.72 14.61 14.94
N SER A 97 42.26 15.21 15.99
CA SER A 97 41.54 15.97 17.00
C SER A 97 41.05 17.27 16.38
N HIS A 98 39.76 17.36 16.05
CA HIS A 98 39.14 18.65 15.79
C HIS A 98 38.99 19.39 17.12
N ARG A 99 39.82 20.41 17.29
CA ARG A 99 39.68 21.42 18.35
C ARG A 99 38.46 22.26 18.03
N ASP A 100 37.58 22.42 19.01
CA ASP A 100 36.45 23.34 18.98
C ASP A 100 36.97 24.79 18.84
N GLU A 101 36.92 25.35 17.65
CA GLU A 101 37.02 26.80 17.47
C GLU A 101 35.61 27.40 17.56
N VAL A 102 35.31 27.99 18.71
CA VAL A 102 34.07 28.75 18.95
C VAL A 102 34.11 30.05 18.13
N PRO A 103 33.18 30.29 17.19
CA PRO A 103 33.17 31.52 16.42
C PRO A 103 32.87 32.72 17.33
N THR A 104 33.81 33.65 17.35
CA THR A 104 33.75 34.87 18.14
C THR A 104 32.92 35.94 17.39
N GLN A 105 31.82 36.35 18.02
CA GLN A 105 31.09 37.64 17.90
C GLN A 105 30.29 37.93 16.61
N LEU A 106 28.99 38.21 16.80
CA LEU A 106 28.24 39.21 16.03
C LEU A 106 27.92 40.36 17.00
N GLN A 107 28.26 41.59 16.58
CA GLN A 107 27.97 42.87 17.24
C GLN A 107 26.48 43.20 17.23
#